data_AF-A0A2V9QTM3-F1
#
_entry.id   AF-A0A2V9QTM3-F1
#
_cell.length_a   1.000
_cell.length_b   1.000
_cell.length_c   1.000
_cell.angle_alpha   90.00
_cell.angle_beta   90.00
_cell.angle_gamma   90.00
#
_symmetry.space_group_name_H-M   'P 1'
#
loop_
_entity.id
_entity.type
_entity.pdbx_description
1 polymer ?
#
loop_
_entity_poly.entity_id
_entity_poly.type
_entity_poly.pdbx_seq_one_letter_code
_entity_poly.pdbx_strand_id
1 'polypeptide(L)'
;MTTELEIGLYIFMLAGFLGYHVISRVPPLLHTPLMSATNAMSGISLVGSLVVAGANHGPLSTMFGFIAVTCSSTNVVGGFLITDRMLKMFKKAPSPQLVTTADSASASGDKRMWRRATVLLVVLLAGALALIYESDRLRVYFSNTDLTPVLSYFYILSAALFILGLKGLSSPKYARRGMFLAELGMLMAVVGTLFHHEIVTYQWIMGGLVLGSLIGGSMGLWIPMTAVPQRTALSHSLGALAATLVGISEYYRHGGVLGRVLMTAIGFEVLIGGLTFTGSLMAAGKLQGILPGAPITYKGQNTSNISLLAVMVFCLITLICMPSAGTLFYLMVALALLFGFLLVIPIGAADMPVVISLLNSYAGLADASMGFVLMNKIQIITGSLDGTSGFLLSLLMCRAMNRSAMNVLFGAFGKIEKEEAGPALEAKGTVRSIVPDEMAVLFDSARSVIIVPGYGMAVAQAQYGVSELAKVLMKRGIDVKYAIHPVAGRMPGHMNVLLAEANVPYDQLFEMEQINPYFAEADLALVVGANDVTNPAAKNNKNSPLYGMPILEVDRAKAIIVLKRSLRPGFAGVDNELYYNPKCMMLFGDAKESLNKLFAALKS
;
A
#
# COMPACT_ATOMS: atom_id res chain seq x y z
N MET A 1 -36.12 -7.82 -6.18
CA MET A 1 -34.94 -6.95 -6.34
C MET A 1 -35.34 -5.80 -7.24
N THR A 2 -34.95 -4.57 -6.91
CA THR A 2 -35.14 -3.44 -7.85
C THR A 2 -34.12 -3.55 -8.98
N THR A 3 -34.46 -3.06 -10.17
CA THR A 3 -33.57 -3.06 -11.35
C THR A 3 -32.20 -2.44 -11.05
N GLU A 4 -32.16 -1.41 -10.20
CA GLU A 4 -30.90 -0.75 -9.81
C GLU A 4 -29.99 -1.62 -8.93
N LEU A 5 -30.55 -2.41 -8.01
CA LEU A 5 -29.76 -3.34 -7.19
C LEU A 5 -29.14 -4.45 -8.05
N GLU A 6 -29.93 -4.98 -8.99
CA GLU A 6 -29.47 -5.99 -9.94
C GLU A 6 -28.31 -5.45 -10.80
N ILE A 7 -28.45 -4.25 -11.36
CA ILE A 7 -27.38 -3.56 -12.10
C ILE A 7 -26.14 -3.36 -11.20
N GLY A 8 -26.33 -2.93 -9.96
CA GLY A 8 -25.23 -2.74 -9.00
C GLY A 8 -24.46 -4.04 -8.75
N LEU A 9 -25.15 -5.19 -8.62
CA LEU A 9 -24.51 -6.50 -8.45
C LEU A 9 -23.75 -6.94 -9.70
N TYR A 10 -24.31 -6.74 -10.90
CA TYR A 10 -23.59 -7.00 -12.15
C TYR A 10 -22.31 -6.17 -12.23
N ILE A 11 -22.40 -4.87 -11.92
CA ILE A 11 -21.25 -3.97 -11.90
C ILE A 11 -20.21 -4.44 -10.88
N PHE A 12 -20.62 -4.78 -9.66
CA PHE A 12 -19.73 -5.26 -8.60
C PHE A 12 -18.95 -6.50 -9.04
N MET A 13 -19.64 -7.49 -9.62
CA MET A 13 -19.02 -8.73 -10.11
C MET A 13 -18.05 -8.46 -11.27
N LEU A 14 -18.49 -7.73 -12.30
CA LEU A 14 -17.68 -7.44 -13.48
C LEU A 14 -16.45 -6.59 -13.14
N ALA A 15 -16.60 -5.60 -12.26
CA ALA A 15 -15.49 -4.77 -11.79
C ALA A 15 -14.47 -5.62 -11.02
N GLY A 16 -14.91 -6.61 -10.22
CA GLY A 16 -14.01 -7.51 -9.52
C GLY A 16 -13.17 -8.36 -10.48
N PHE A 17 -13.80 -8.98 -11.48
CA PHE A 17 -13.09 -9.73 -12.52
C PHE A 17 -12.13 -8.86 -13.33
N LEU A 18 -12.54 -7.64 -13.68
CA LEU A 18 -11.68 -6.68 -14.37
C LEU A 18 -10.47 -6.31 -13.50
N GLY A 19 -10.68 -6.06 -12.21
CA GLY A 19 -9.63 -5.79 -11.24
C GLY A 19 -8.61 -6.92 -11.22
N TYR A 20 -9.08 -8.16 -11.10
CA TYR A 20 -8.23 -9.34 -11.14
C TYR A 20 -7.31 -9.37 -12.37
N HIS A 21 -7.86 -9.16 -13.57
CA HIS A 21 -7.08 -9.21 -14.80
C HIS A 21 -6.11 -8.04 -14.98
N VAL A 22 -6.49 -6.84 -14.55
CA VAL A 22 -5.63 -5.64 -14.65
C VAL A 22 -4.48 -5.73 -13.67
N ILE A 23 -4.75 -6.12 -12.42
CA ILE A 23 -3.78 -6.13 -11.32
C ILE A 23 -2.79 -7.29 -11.44
N SER A 24 -3.24 -8.46 -11.90
CA SER A 24 -2.34 -9.61 -12.13
C SER A 24 -1.26 -9.35 -13.18
N ARG A 25 -1.37 -8.27 -13.97
CA ARG A 25 -0.38 -7.86 -14.99
C ARG A 25 0.55 -6.76 -14.49
N VAL A 26 0.40 -6.29 -13.25
CA VAL A 26 1.28 -5.28 -12.68
C VAL A 26 2.58 -5.95 -12.25
N PRO A 27 3.75 -5.52 -12.77
CA PRO A 27 5.02 -6.12 -12.37
C PRO A 27 5.32 -5.86 -10.89
N PRO A 28 5.97 -6.79 -10.18
CA PRO A 28 6.40 -6.63 -8.78
C PRO A 28 7.09 -5.29 -8.46
N LEU A 29 7.86 -4.76 -9.41
CA LEU A 29 8.51 -3.45 -9.28
C LEU A 29 7.53 -2.28 -9.03
N LEU A 30 6.26 -2.42 -9.40
CA LEU A 30 5.20 -1.42 -9.23
C LEU A 30 4.18 -1.78 -8.15
N HIS A 31 4.36 -2.85 -7.36
CA HIS A 31 3.38 -3.20 -6.32
C HIS A 31 3.23 -2.13 -5.23
N THR A 32 4.31 -1.46 -4.80
CA THR A 32 4.21 -0.34 -3.84
C THR A 32 3.44 0.84 -4.45
N PRO A 33 3.79 1.35 -5.67
CA PRO A 33 2.96 2.34 -6.35
C PRO A 33 1.51 1.91 -6.57
N LEU A 34 1.26 0.64 -6.90
CA LEU A 34 -0.09 0.11 -7.07
C LEU A 34 -0.90 0.21 -5.79
N MET A 35 -0.36 -0.26 -4.65
CA MET A 35 -1.07 -0.19 -3.37
C MET A 35 -1.37 1.26 -2.97
N SER A 36 -0.44 2.18 -3.24
CA SER A 36 -0.67 3.62 -2.99
C SER A 36 -1.70 4.23 -3.94
N ALA A 37 -1.70 3.81 -5.22
CA ALA A 37 -2.65 4.26 -6.23
C ALA A 37 -4.07 3.78 -5.91
N THR A 38 -4.23 2.50 -5.56
CA THR A 38 -5.55 1.94 -5.24
C THR A 38 -6.09 2.55 -3.96
N ASN A 39 -5.23 2.80 -2.96
CA ASN A 39 -5.61 3.60 -1.78
C ASN A 39 -6.01 5.05 -2.12
N ALA A 40 -5.36 5.69 -3.10
CA ALA A 40 -5.78 7.02 -3.55
C ALA A 40 -7.16 6.98 -4.23
N MET A 41 -7.41 5.91 -4.98
CA MET A 41 -8.69 5.65 -5.66
C MET A 41 -9.80 5.26 -4.67
N SER A 42 -9.52 4.55 -3.58
CA SER A 42 -10.49 4.28 -2.49
C SER A 42 -10.89 5.56 -1.72
N GLY A 43 -10.13 6.64 -1.91
CA GLY A 43 -10.59 7.99 -1.61
C GLY A 43 -11.89 8.41 -2.31
N ILE A 44 -12.47 7.58 -3.19
CA ILE A 44 -13.81 7.75 -3.79
C ILE A 44 -14.95 7.77 -2.77
N SER A 45 -14.71 7.32 -1.53
CA SER A 45 -15.57 7.62 -0.37
C SER A 45 -15.84 9.12 -0.21
N LEU A 46 -14.99 9.99 -0.77
CA LEU A 46 -15.22 11.43 -0.87
C LEU A 46 -16.56 11.75 -1.53
N VAL A 47 -16.95 11.02 -2.58
CA VAL A 47 -18.24 11.23 -3.27
C VAL A 47 -19.42 11.09 -2.31
N GLY A 48 -19.47 10.02 -1.53
CA GLY A 48 -20.52 9.82 -0.53
C GLY A 48 -20.45 10.82 0.60
N SER A 49 -19.22 11.14 1.03
CA SER A 49 -18.98 12.14 2.07
C SER A 49 -19.48 13.54 1.69
N LEU A 50 -19.32 13.94 0.42
CA LEU A 50 -19.79 15.22 -0.11
C LEU A 50 -21.32 15.32 -0.05
N VAL A 51 -22.02 14.25 -0.44
CA VAL A 51 -23.49 14.20 -0.38
C VAL A 51 -23.96 14.36 1.07
N VAL A 52 -23.41 13.56 1.99
CA VAL A 52 -23.78 13.63 3.42
C VAL A 52 -23.47 14.99 4.04
N ALA A 53 -22.29 15.57 3.74
CA ALA A 53 -21.90 16.87 4.29
C ALA A 53 -22.79 18.02 3.77
N GLY A 54 -23.26 17.91 2.53
CA GLY A 54 -24.02 18.95 1.85
C GLY A 54 -25.53 18.88 2.06
N ALA A 55 -26.07 17.74 2.48
CA ALA A 55 -27.51 17.48 2.49
C ALA A 55 -28.29 18.08 3.66
N ASN A 56 -27.60 18.62 4.68
CA ASN A 56 -28.21 19.31 5.82
C ASN A 56 -29.28 18.48 6.57
N HIS A 57 -29.06 17.18 6.73
CA HIS A 57 -29.95 16.27 7.47
C HIS A 57 -29.87 16.40 9.01
N GLY A 58 -29.23 17.46 9.51
CA GLY A 58 -29.10 17.78 10.93
C GLY A 58 -27.64 17.86 11.40
N PRO A 59 -27.39 18.42 12.60
CA PRO A 59 -26.02 18.78 13.03
C PRO A 59 -25.06 17.59 13.11
N LEU A 60 -25.53 16.43 13.60
CA LEU A 60 -24.70 15.23 13.74
C LEU A 60 -24.33 14.63 12.37
N SER A 61 -25.29 14.54 11.45
CA SER A 61 -25.05 14.06 10.08
C SER A 61 -24.08 14.97 9.34
N THR A 62 -24.26 16.29 9.45
CA THR A 62 -23.35 17.29 8.87
C THR A 62 -21.95 17.19 9.48
N MET A 63 -21.82 16.98 10.79
CA MET A 63 -20.52 16.78 11.44
C MET A 63 -19.82 15.51 10.93
N PHE A 64 -20.54 14.38 10.83
CA PHE A 64 -19.98 13.16 10.26
C PHE A 64 -19.56 13.34 8.81
N GLY A 65 -20.39 14.00 8.00
CA GLY A 65 -20.06 14.37 6.62
C GLY A 65 -18.80 15.22 6.54
N PHE A 66 -18.68 16.27 7.36
CA PHE A 66 -17.48 17.13 7.39
C PHE A 66 -16.20 16.36 7.72
N ILE A 67 -16.25 15.49 8.73
CA ILE A 67 -15.10 14.64 9.11
C ILE A 67 -14.79 13.67 7.97
N ALA A 68 -15.81 13.02 7.39
CA ALA A 68 -15.64 12.09 6.27
C ALA A 68 -15.02 12.77 5.04
N VAL A 69 -15.48 13.98 4.67
CA VAL A 69 -14.88 14.77 3.57
C VAL A 69 -13.41 15.09 3.87
N THR A 70 -13.10 15.48 5.11
CA THR A 70 -11.72 15.77 5.53
C THR A 70 -10.83 14.53 5.42
N CYS A 71 -11.29 13.38 5.91
CA CYS A 71 -10.57 12.12 5.87
C CYS A 71 -10.37 11.61 4.42
N SER A 72 -11.42 11.56 3.61
CA SER A 72 -11.32 11.14 2.21
C SER A 72 -10.47 12.10 1.39
N SER A 73 -10.59 13.42 1.58
CA SER A 73 -9.75 14.41 0.90
C SER A 73 -8.26 14.25 1.27
N THR A 74 -7.97 13.99 2.56
CA THR A 74 -6.60 13.66 3.02
C THR A 74 -6.06 12.44 2.30
N ASN A 75 -6.88 11.39 2.18
CA ASN A 75 -6.51 10.15 1.49
C ASN A 75 -6.25 10.38 0.00
N VAL A 76 -7.19 11.02 -0.71
CA VAL A 76 -7.09 11.34 -2.15
C VAL A 76 -5.83 12.14 -2.44
N VAL A 77 -5.68 13.31 -1.80
CA VAL A 77 -4.60 14.25 -2.13
C VAL A 77 -3.24 13.67 -1.77
N GLY A 78 -3.11 13.12 -0.56
CA GLY A 78 -1.84 12.50 -0.15
C GLY A 78 -1.51 11.28 -1.00
N GLY A 79 -2.52 10.48 -1.35
CA GLY A 79 -2.39 9.24 -2.10
C GLY A 79 -1.86 9.46 -3.50
N PHE A 80 -2.49 10.36 -4.27
CA PHE A 80 -2.02 10.68 -5.62
C PHE A 80 -0.64 11.34 -5.59
N LEU A 81 -0.38 12.27 -4.67
CA LEU A 81 0.92 12.95 -4.59
C LEU A 81 2.08 12.00 -4.30
N ILE A 82 1.94 11.09 -3.33
CA ILE A 82 3.03 10.15 -3.05
C ILE A 82 3.17 9.13 -4.18
N THR A 83 2.07 8.75 -4.85
CA THR A 83 2.10 7.84 -5.98
C THR A 83 2.86 8.45 -7.16
N ASP A 84 2.57 9.70 -7.56
CA ASP A 84 3.35 10.39 -8.60
C ASP A 84 4.82 10.53 -8.18
N ARG A 85 5.07 10.88 -6.92
CA ARG A 85 6.43 11.01 -6.40
C ARG A 85 7.20 9.69 -6.52
N MET A 86 6.57 8.56 -6.21
CA MET A 86 7.17 7.24 -6.37
C MET A 86 7.42 6.91 -7.84
N LEU A 87 6.41 7.07 -8.70
CA LEU A 87 6.52 6.74 -10.11
C LEU A 87 7.54 7.61 -10.86
N LYS A 88 7.76 8.84 -10.42
CA LYS A 88 8.79 9.75 -10.97
C LYS A 88 10.22 9.23 -10.77
N MET A 89 10.44 8.36 -9.80
CA MET A 89 11.76 7.81 -9.48
C MET A 89 12.15 6.67 -10.41
N PHE A 90 11.17 5.97 -11.01
CA PHE A 90 11.42 4.89 -11.95
C PHE A 90 11.89 5.45 -13.29
N LYS A 91 13.20 5.39 -13.53
CA LYS A 91 13.87 5.84 -14.76
C LYS A 91 14.59 4.67 -15.42
N LYS A 92 14.64 4.69 -16.75
CA LYS A 92 15.44 3.74 -17.54
C LYS A 92 16.90 4.19 -17.55
N ALA A 93 17.84 3.26 -17.70
CA ALA A 93 19.23 3.60 -17.98
C ALA A 93 19.32 4.46 -19.25
N PRO A 94 20.19 5.50 -19.27
CA PRO A 94 20.45 6.24 -20.50
C PRO A 94 21.09 5.32 -21.55
N SER A 95 20.58 5.38 -22.79
CA SER A 95 21.11 4.59 -23.92
C SER A 95 22.58 4.98 -24.19
N PRO A 96 23.48 4.03 -24.51
CA PRO A 96 24.89 4.32 -24.81
C PRO A 96 25.16 5.25 -26.00
N GLN A 97 24.14 5.57 -26.81
CA GLN A 97 24.28 6.31 -28.09
C GLN A 97 23.93 7.81 -28.04
N LEU A 98 23.65 8.40 -26.88
CA LEU A 98 23.28 9.83 -26.78
C LEU A 98 24.19 10.60 -25.80
N VAL A 99 25.50 10.49 -26.01
CA VAL A 99 26.48 11.46 -25.51
C VAL A 99 27.09 12.20 -26.71
N THR A 100 26.23 12.82 -27.51
CA THR A 100 26.64 13.85 -28.45
C THR A 100 25.69 15.04 -28.28
N THR A 101 26.30 16.15 -27.85
CA THR A 101 25.88 17.55 -27.93
C THR A 101 24.40 17.89 -28.21
N ALA A 102 23.86 18.73 -27.32
CA ALA A 102 22.61 19.50 -27.43
C ALA A 102 21.30 18.72 -27.18
N ASP A 103 20.83 18.75 -25.94
CA ASP A 103 19.39 18.77 -25.65
C ASP A 103 19.11 19.30 -24.23
N SER A 104 19.49 20.56 -24.03
CA SER A 104 19.04 21.38 -22.90
C SER A 104 17.98 22.37 -23.36
N ALA A 105 16.81 21.90 -23.83
CA ALA A 105 15.69 22.83 -24.10
C ALA A 105 14.26 22.25 -24.10
N SER A 106 13.98 20.97 -24.42
CA SER A 106 12.58 20.60 -24.76
C SER A 106 11.78 19.78 -23.74
N ALA A 107 12.36 19.32 -22.62
CA ALA A 107 11.66 18.39 -21.70
C ALA A 107 11.24 18.98 -20.32
N SER A 108 11.44 20.28 -20.10
CA SER A 108 11.23 20.93 -18.79
C SER A 108 9.89 21.69 -18.68
N GLY A 109 9.32 22.15 -19.79
CA GLY A 109 8.04 22.89 -19.81
C GLY A 109 6.84 22.02 -19.44
N ASP A 110 6.82 20.79 -19.94
CA ASP A 110 5.69 19.87 -19.83
C ASP A 110 5.62 19.12 -18.48
N LYS A 111 6.60 19.29 -17.59
CA LYS A 111 6.61 18.59 -16.28
C LYS A 111 6.25 19.50 -15.11
N ARG A 112 6.37 20.82 -15.29
CA ARG A 112 6.05 21.84 -14.27
C ARG A 112 4.60 22.32 -14.37
N MET A 113 4.06 22.36 -15.58
CA MET A 113 2.65 22.67 -15.87
C MET A 113 1.69 21.64 -15.26
N TRP A 114 2.05 20.36 -15.31
CA TRP A 114 1.16 19.26 -14.89
C TRP A 114 1.08 19.06 -13.37
N ARG A 115 2.18 19.32 -12.61
CA ARG A 115 2.12 19.37 -11.12
C ARG A 115 1.38 20.61 -10.61
N ARG A 116 1.40 21.69 -11.38
CA ARG A 116 0.61 22.89 -11.11
C ARG A 116 -0.87 22.60 -11.36
N ALA A 117 -1.22 21.84 -12.40
CA ALA A 117 -2.60 21.51 -12.73
C ALA A 117 -3.37 20.84 -11.58
N THR A 118 -2.89 19.75 -10.96
CA THR A 118 -3.68 19.05 -9.92
C THR A 118 -3.98 19.93 -8.69
N VAL A 119 -3.01 20.75 -8.23
CA VAL A 119 -3.20 21.69 -7.10
C VAL A 119 -3.99 22.93 -7.51
N LEU A 120 -3.69 23.53 -8.66
CA LEU A 120 -4.48 24.65 -9.21
C LEU A 120 -5.92 24.23 -9.43
N LEU A 121 -6.18 22.97 -9.72
CA LEU A 121 -7.49 22.50 -10.10
C LEU A 121 -8.36 22.16 -8.88
N VAL A 122 -7.79 21.73 -7.74
CA VAL A 122 -8.47 21.75 -6.44
C VAL A 122 -8.78 23.19 -6.01
N VAL A 123 -7.86 24.12 -6.23
CA VAL A 123 -8.06 25.55 -5.96
C VAL A 123 -9.12 26.16 -6.88
N LEU A 124 -9.16 25.79 -8.17
CA LEU A 124 -10.18 26.19 -9.12
C LEU A 124 -11.53 25.55 -8.80
N LEU A 125 -11.56 24.32 -8.30
CA LEU A 125 -12.80 23.69 -7.82
C LEU A 125 -13.36 24.42 -6.60
N ALA A 126 -12.50 24.69 -5.62
CA ALA A 126 -12.86 25.45 -4.44
C ALA A 126 -13.28 26.88 -4.80
N GLY A 127 -12.62 27.50 -5.78
CA GLY A 127 -12.99 28.81 -6.33
C GLY A 127 -14.32 28.79 -7.11
N ALA A 128 -14.58 27.76 -7.91
CA ALA A 128 -15.84 27.58 -8.61
C ALA A 128 -17.00 27.33 -7.63
N LEU A 129 -16.76 26.53 -6.60
CA LEU A 129 -17.70 26.31 -5.50
C LEU A 129 -17.95 27.59 -4.69
N ALA A 130 -16.92 28.38 -4.42
CA ALA A 130 -17.05 29.68 -3.79
C ALA A 130 -17.88 30.65 -4.65
N LEU A 131 -17.66 30.67 -5.97
CA LEU A 131 -18.46 31.46 -6.92
C LEU A 131 -19.93 31.02 -7.00
N ILE A 132 -20.19 29.71 -7.02
CA ILE A 132 -21.55 29.17 -6.93
C ILE A 132 -22.18 29.54 -5.59
N TYR A 133 -21.42 29.46 -4.50
CA TYR A 133 -21.87 29.86 -3.18
C TYR A 133 -22.17 31.36 -3.10
N GLU A 134 -21.38 32.23 -3.73
CA GLU A 134 -21.51 33.67 -3.60
C GLU A 134 -22.57 34.28 -4.54
N SER A 135 -22.94 33.58 -5.63
CA SER A 135 -23.97 34.09 -6.56
C SER A 135 -25.34 33.44 -6.35
N ASP A 136 -26.33 34.26 -5.94
CA ASP A 136 -27.72 33.83 -5.83
C ASP A 136 -28.30 33.34 -7.16
N ARG A 137 -27.84 33.90 -8.29
CA ARG A 137 -28.28 33.51 -9.64
C ARG A 137 -27.89 32.09 -10.00
N LEU A 138 -26.64 31.67 -9.72
CA LEU A 138 -26.21 30.30 -10.00
C LEU A 138 -26.87 29.32 -9.03
N ARG A 139 -27.03 29.67 -7.75
CA ARG A 139 -27.76 28.82 -6.78
C ARG A 139 -29.18 28.51 -7.26
N VAL A 140 -29.93 29.53 -7.67
CA VAL A 140 -31.31 29.37 -8.17
C VAL A 140 -31.34 28.61 -9.50
N TYR A 141 -30.37 28.81 -10.39
CA TYR A 141 -30.28 28.06 -11.64
C TYR A 141 -30.02 26.56 -11.41
N PHE A 142 -29.05 26.24 -10.54
CA PHE A 142 -28.70 24.87 -10.19
C PHE A 142 -29.78 24.16 -9.37
N SER A 143 -30.53 24.88 -8.53
CA SER A 143 -31.66 24.29 -7.80
C SER A 143 -32.85 23.94 -8.68
N ASN A 144 -33.02 24.64 -9.81
CA ASN A 144 -34.20 24.51 -10.68
C ASN A 144 -33.97 23.64 -11.93
N THR A 145 -32.75 23.13 -12.15
CA THR A 145 -32.38 22.35 -13.33
C THR A 145 -32.02 20.93 -12.91
N ASP A 146 -32.65 19.91 -13.51
CA ASP A 146 -32.26 18.51 -13.28
C ASP A 146 -30.94 18.19 -13.99
N LEU A 147 -29.85 18.15 -13.22
CA LEU A 147 -28.49 17.84 -13.69
C LEU A 147 -28.09 16.38 -13.48
N THR A 148 -29.03 15.51 -13.11
CA THR A 148 -28.78 14.07 -12.92
C THR A 148 -28.19 13.37 -14.16
N PRO A 149 -28.59 13.71 -15.41
CA PRO A 149 -27.94 13.18 -16.60
C PRO A 149 -26.46 13.59 -16.70
N VAL A 150 -26.15 14.84 -16.34
CA VAL A 150 -24.78 15.38 -16.38
C VAL A 150 -23.90 14.63 -15.38
N LEU A 151 -24.37 14.44 -14.15
CA LEU A 151 -23.71 13.63 -13.11
C LEU A 151 -23.34 12.23 -13.63
N SER A 152 -24.27 11.58 -14.32
CA SER A 152 -24.08 10.23 -14.85
C SER A 152 -22.94 10.16 -15.88
N TYR A 153 -22.81 11.16 -16.76
CA TYR A 153 -21.69 11.23 -17.71
C TYR A 153 -20.34 11.44 -17.02
N PHE A 154 -20.28 12.28 -15.98
CA PHE A 154 -19.07 12.45 -15.16
C PHE A 154 -18.65 11.13 -14.50
N TYR A 155 -19.59 10.36 -13.97
CA TYR A 155 -19.30 9.05 -13.35
C TYR A 155 -18.86 7.99 -14.37
N ILE A 156 -19.46 7.94 -15.56
CA ILE A 156 -19.03 7.05 -16.64
C ILE A 156 -17.60 7.38 -17.07
N LEU A 157 -17.31 8.67 -17.27
CA LEU A 157 -15.97 9.13 -17.63
C LEU A 157 -14.97 8.80 -16.52
N SER A 158 -15.33 9.05 -15.25
CA SER A 158 -14.52 8.69 -14.08
C SER A 158 -14.19 7.19 -14.04
N ALA A 159 -15.18 6.32 -14.27
CA ALA A 159 -14.97 4.87 -14.26
C ALA A 159 -13.97 4.45 -15.33
N ALA A 160 -14.13 4.94 -16.57
CA ALA A 160 -13.21 4.65 -17.67
C ALA A 160 -11.78 5.11 -17.35
N LEU A 161 -11.65 6.32 -16.80
CA LEU A 161 -10.36 6.91 -16.42
C LEU A 161 -9.65 6.14 -15.29
N PHE A 162 -10.38 5.66 -14.28
CA PHE A 162 -9.82 4.81 -13.22
C PHE A 162 -9.31 3.48 -13.76
N ILE A 163 -10.08 2.81 -14.63
CA ILE A 163 -9.67 1.54 -15.25
C ILE A 163 -8.42 1.75 -16.11
N LEU A 164 -8.38 2.79 -16.94
CA LEU A 164 -7.21 3.15 -17.74
C LEU A 164 -6.01 3.52 -16.86
N GLY A 165 -6.27 4.14 -15.71
CA GLY A 165 -5.23 4.47 -14.74
C GLY A 165 -4.56 3.25 -14.15
N LEU A 166 -5.34 2.27 -13.67
CA LEU A 166 -4.83 0.99 -13.19
C LEU A 166 -4.11 0.21 -14.29
N LYS A 167 -4.66 0.18 -15.52
CA LYS A 167 -4.01 -0.45 -16.67
C LYS A 167 -2.65 0.20 -16.99
N GLY A 168 -2.50 1.51 -16.76
CA GLY A 168 -1.23 2.19 -16.93
C GLY A 168 -0.13 1.66 -16.01
N LEU A 169 -0.47 1.14 -14.83
CA LEU A 169 0.47 0.53 -13.89
C LEU A 169 0.99 -0.83 -14.33
N SER A 170 0.46 -1.44 -15.39
CA SER A 170 1.01 -2.68 -15.94
C SER A 170 2.38 -2.49 -16.62
N SER A 171 2.88 -1.24 -16.73
CA SER A 171 4.22 -0.97 -17.27
C SER A 171 4.81 0.30 -16.67
N PRO A 172 6.08 0.30 -16.20
CA PRO A 172 6.74 1.51 -15.70
C PRO A 172 6.79 2.65 -16.74
N LYS A 173 6.78 2.33 -18.04
CA LYS A 173 6.72 3.33 -19.12
C LYS A 173 5.40 4.14 -19.11
N TYR A 174 4.27 3.48 -18.84
CA TYR A 174 2.94 4.10 -18.89
C TYR A 174 2.40 4.48 -17.52
N ALA A 175 3.02 4.01 -16.43
CA ALA A 175 2.55 4.16 -15.06
C ALA A 175 2.18 5.60 -14.70
N ARG A 176 3.04 6.58 -15.01
CA ARG A 176 2.76 8.00 -14.71
C ARG A 176 1.57 8.57 -15.48
N ARG A 177 1.45 8.22 -16.77
CA ARG A 177 0.30 8.64 -17.59
C ARG A 177 -0.99 7.99 -17.08
N GLY A 178 -0.93 6.73 -16.68
CA GLY A 178 -2.04 6.04 -16.01
C GLY A 178 -2.48 6.77 -14.75
N MET A 179 -1.55 7.13 -13.86
CA MET A 179 -1.92 7.85 -12.62
C MET A 179 -2.55 9.21 -12.88
N PHE A 180 -2.08 9.94 -13.88
CA PHE A 180 -2.76 11.18 -14.28
C PHE A 180 -4.22 10.94 -14.74
N LEU A 181 -4.48 9.86 -15.47
CA LEU A 181 -5.86 9.49 -15.84
C LEU A 181 -6.69 9.18 -14.59
N ALA A 182 -6.14 8.46 -13.62
CA ALA A 182 -6.84 8.19 -12.36
C ALA A 182 -7.11 9.46 -11.54
N GLU A 183 -6.17 10.42 -11.49
CA GLU A 183 -6.38 11.74 -10.88
C GLU A 183 -7.52 12.49 -11.56
N LEU A 184 -7.52 12.52 -12.90
CA LEU A 184 -8.60 13.11 -13.68
C LEU A 184 -9.93 12.39 -13.44
N GLY A 185 -9.91 11.08 -13.28
CA GLY A 185 -11.09 10.29 -12.93
C GLY A 185 -11.68 10.71 -11.58
N MET A 186 -10.84 10.77 -10.54
CA MET A 186 -11.25 11.25 -9.21
C MET A 186 -11.82 12.67 -9.26
N LEU A 187 -11.18 13.54 -10.03
CA LEU A 187 -11.69 14.89 -10.24
C LEU A 187 -13.10 14.87 -10.86
N MET A 188 -13.29 14.12 -11.95
CA MET A 188 -14.58 14.04 -12.63
C MET A 188 -15.67 13.52 -11.69
N ALA A 189 -15.35 12.54 -10.84
CA ALA A 189 -16.26 12.07 -9.80
C ALA A 189 -16.63 13.19 -8.83
N VAL A 190 -15.64 13.88 -8.23
CA VAL A 190 -15.88 14.98 -7.29
C VAL A 190 -16.71 16.09 -7.94
N VAL A 191 -16.33 16.56 -9.12
CA VAL A 191 -17.05 17.63 -9.85
C VAL A 191 -18.48 17.22 -10.15
N GLY A 192 -18.67 16.01 -10.67
CA GLY A 192 -20.00 15.48 -10.92
C GLY A 192 -20.84 15.52 -9.65
N THR A 193 -20.32 14.96 -8.54
CA THR A 193 -21.04 14.88 -7.26
C THR A 193 -21.45 16.23 -6.70
N LEU A 194 -20.70 17.31 -6.96
CA LEU A 194 -21.10 18.65 -6.49
C LEU A 194 -22.43 19.11 -7.09
N PHE A 195 -22.86 18.54 -8.22
CA PHE A 195 -24.18 18.77 -8.82
C PHE A 195 -25.26 17.79 -8.35
N HIS A 196 -24.99 16.98 -7.33
CA HIS A 196 -25.96 16.05 -6.78
C HIS A 196 -27.12 16.80 -6.12
N HIS A 197 -28.36 16.43 -6.44
CA HIS A 197 -29.58 17.14 -6.02
C HIS A 197 -29.77 17.22 -4.50
N GLU A 198 -29.24 16.27 -3.73
CA GLU A 198 -29.30 16.32 -2.27
C GLU A 198 -28.37 17.37 -1.65
N ILE A 199 -27.36 17.89 -2.38
CA ILE A 199 -26.44 18.90 -1.84
C ILE A 199 -27.11 20.27 -1.84
N VAL A 200 -27.48 20.75 -0.65
CA VAL A 200 -28.10 22.06 -0.44
C VAL A 200 -27.13 23.11 0.11
N THR A 201 -26.03 22.67 0.74
CA THR A 201 -25.02 23.57 1.33
C THR A 201 -23.60 23.15 0.97
N TYR A 202 -22.74 24.12 0.66
CA TYR A 202 -21.34 23.86 0.28
C TYR A 202 -20.33 24.22 1.36
N GLN A 203 -20.74 24.86 2.46
CA GLN A 203 -19.84 25.38 3.49
C GLN A 203 -18.97 24.28 4.12
N TRP A 204 -19.59 23.21 4.60
CA TRP A 204 -18.89 22.08 5.23
C TRP A 204 -18.08 21.26 4.23
N ILE A 205 -18.58 21.14 3.00
CA ILE A 205 -17.84 20.55 1.88
C ILE A 205 -16.52 21.30 1.65
N MET A 206 -16.58 22.62 1.48
CA MET A 206 -15.40 23.45 1.23
C MET A 206 -14.40 23.37 2.39
N GLY A 207 -14.89 23.49 3.64
CA GLY A 207 -14.04 23.37 4.82
C GLY A 207 -13.30 22.03 4.90
N GLY A 208 -14.03 20.92 4.68
CA GLY A 208 -13.45 19.58 4.72
C GLY A 208 -12.46 19.33 3.58
N LEU A 209 -12.78 19.78 2.36
CA LEU A 209 -11.88 19.67 1.21
C LEU A 209 -10.58 20.45 1.43
N VAL A 210 -10.66 21.68 1.94
CA VAL A 210 -9.47 22.50 2.21
C VAL A 210 -8.62 21.86 3.31
N LEU A 211 -9.23 21.53 4.46
CA LEU A 211 -8.51 20.95 5.59
C LEU A 211 -7.88 19.60 5.21
N GLY A 212 -8.65 18.73 4.57
CA GLY A 212 -8.17 17.42 4.12
C GLY A 212 -7.07 17.53 3.07
N SER A 213 -7.19 18.44 2.11
CA SER A 213 -6.16 18.67 1.09
C SER A 213 -4.86 19.22 1.68
N LEU A 214 -4.93 20.08 2.70
CA LEU A 214 -3.74 20.59 3.39
C LEU A 214 -3.02 19.48 4.15
N ILE A 215 -3.76 18.67 4.91
CA ILE A 215 -3.20 17.53 5.66
C ILE A 215 -2.63 16.50 4.68
N GLY A 216 -3.42 16.07 3.69
CA GLY A 216 -3.01 15.10 2.68
C GLY A 216 -1.83 15.58 1.84
N GLY A 217 -1.83 16.85 1.45
CA GLY A 217 -0.76 17.49 0.71
C GLY A 217 0.56 17.50 1.47
N SER A 218 0.52 17.91 2.74
CA SER A 218 1.71 17.90 3.62
C SER A 218 2.26 16.48 3.80
N MET A 219 1.39 15.50 4.09
CA MET A 219 1.78 14.10 4.24
C MET A 219 2.39 13.52 2.96
N GLY A 220 1.75 13.75 1.80
CA GLY A 220 2.20 13.21 0.51
C GLY A 220 3.53 13.80 0.03
N LEU A 221 3.81 15.07 0.35
CA LEU A 221 5.02 15.76 -0.10
C LEU A 221 6.23 15.51 0.80
N TRP A 222 6.05 15.41 2.12
CA TRP A 222 7.16 15.45 3.08
C TRP A 222 7.58 14.11 3.67
N ILE A 223 6.73 13.07 3.61
CA ILE A 223 7.07 11.77 4.20
C ILE A 223 8.24 11.11 3.46
N PRO A 224 9.27 10.54 4.12
CA PRO A 224 10.35 9.81 3.45
C PRO A 224 9.88 8.52 2.76
N MET A 225 10.56 8.07 1.69
CA MET A 225 10.17 6.84 0.98
C MET A 225 10.30 5.57 1.83
N THR A 226 11.18 5.58 2.84
CA THR A 226 11.30 4.50 3.83
C THR A 226 10.12 4.39 4.78
N ALA A 227 9.31 5.44 4.88
CA ALA A 227 8.13 5.52 5.73
C ALA A 227 6.80 5.35 4.96
N VAL A 228 6.87 4.98 3.68
CA VAL A 228 5.68 4.69 2.84
C VAL A 228 4.78 3.62 3.47
N PRO A 229 5.27 2.49 4.04
CA PRO A 229 4.40 1.44 4.56
C PRO A 229 3.42 1.91 5.64
N GLN A 230 3.91 2.60 6.67
CA GLN A 230 3.06 3.13 7.74
C GLN A 230 2.13 4.25 7.26
N ARG A 231 2.57 5.05 6.28
CA ARG A 231 1.75 6.11 5.69
C ARG A 231 0.58 5.51 4.92
N THR A 232 0.82 4.45 4.17
CA THR A 232 -0.23 3.73 3.43
C THR A 232 -1.26 3.15 4.40
N ALA A 233 -0.81 2.53 5.49
CA ALA A 233 -1.71 2.06 6.55
C ALA A 233 -2.55 3.20 7.16
N LEU A 234 -1.95 4.36 7.48
CA LEU A 234 -2.72 5.53 7.95
C LEU A 234 -3.73 6.03 6.91
N SER A 235 -3.39 5.95 5.62
CA SER A 235 -4.26 6.43 4.54
C SER A 235 -5.50 5.53 4.37
N HIS A 236 -5.33 4.20 4.42
CA HIS A 236 -6.46 3.26 4.43
C HIS A 236 -7.38 3.51 5.63
N SER A 237 -6.79 3.79 6.79
CA SER A 237 -7.53 4.09 8.02
C SER A 237 -8.48 5.27 7.82
N LEU A 238 -8.00 6.36 7.20
CA LEU A 238 -8.81 7.56 6.93
C LEU A 238 -9.95 7.29 5.94
N GLY A 239 -9.69 6.54 4.87
CA GLY A 239 -10.74 6.13 3.92
C GLY A 239 -11.83 5.28 4.59
N ALA A 240 -11.41 4.29 5.38
CA ALA A 240 -12.33 3.42 6.12
C ALA A 240 -13.13 4.16 7.19
N LEU A 241 -12.53 5.15 7.86
CA LEU A 241 -13.24 6.03 8.79
C LEU A 241 -14.33 6.82 8.06
N ALA A 242 -14.03 7.40 6.90
CA ALA A 242 -15.00 8.13 6.11
C ALA A 242 -16.20 7.24 5.71
N ALA A 243 -15.94 6.02 5.22
CA ALA A 243 -16.99 5.04 4.94
C ALA A 243 -17.84 4.72 6.18
N THR A 244 -17.18 4.44 7.31
CA THR A 244 -17.88 4.16 8.58
C THR A 244 -18.79 5.31 9.02
N LEU A 245 -18.30 6.55 8.94
CA LEU A 245 -19.06 7.74 9.35
C LEU A 245 -20.24 8.04 8.43
N VAL A 246 -20.10 7.81 7.13
CA VAL A 246 -21.22 7.95 6.18
C VAL A 246 -22.28 6.88 6.44
N GLY A 247 -21.91 5.62 6.63
CA GLY A 247 -22.86 4.57 7.00
C GLY A 247 -23.59 4.85 8.33
N ILE A 248 -22.90 5.38 9.35
CA ILE A 248 -23.52 5.82 10.61
C ILE A 248 -24.50 6.99 10.35
N SER A 249 -24.10 7.95 9.52
CA SER A 249 -24.96 9.08 9.15
C SER A 249 -26.23 8.63 8.43
N GLU A 250 -26.11 7.72 7.46
CA GLU A 250 -27.26 7.20 6.71
C GLU A 250 -28.21 6.40 7.60
N TYR A 251 -27.69 5.58 8.51
CA TYR A 251 -28.51 4.89 9.50
C TYR A 251 -29.29 5.89 10.38
N TYR A 252 -28.58 6.91 10.89
CA TYR A 252 -29.17 7.96 11.73
C TYR A 252 -30.25 8.74 11.00
N ARG A 253 -29.98 9.15 9.75
CA ARG A 253 -30.90 9.90 8.89
C ARG A 253 -32.22 9.17 8.67
N HIS A 254 -32.17 7.86 8.45
CA HIS A 254 -33.35 7.04 8.24
C HIS A 254 -34.07 6.64 9.53
N GLY A 255 -33.54 6.98 10.71
CA GLY A 255 -34.17 6.69 12.00
C GLY A 255 -34.45 5.20 12.26
N GLY A 256 -33.64 4.31 11.69
CA GLY A 256 -33.87 2.86 11.78
C GLY A 256 -35.09 2.35 11.01
N VAL A 257 -35.66 3.15 10.10
CA VAL A 257 -36.73 2.74 9.18
C VAL A 257 -36.12 2.51 7.80
N LEU A 258 -35.42 1.38 7.66
CA LEU A 258 -34.64 1.04 6.47
C LEU A 258 -35.22 -0.21 5.80
N GLY A 259 -35.19 -0.25 4.46
CA GLY A 259 -35.41 -1.49 3.74
C GLY A 259 -34.30 -2.50 4.05
N ARG A 260 -34.61 -3.79 4.05
CA ARG A 260 -33.65 -4.86 4.39
C ARG A 260 -32.35 -4.78 3.58
N VAL A 261 -32.45 -4.49 2.28
CA VAL A 261 -31.30 -4.36 1.38
C VAL A 261 -30.37 -3.22 1.81
N LEU A 262 -30.94 -2.04 2.09
CA LEU A 262 -30.17 -0.87 2.50
C LEU A 262 -29.52 -1.08 3.87
N MET A 263 -30.25 -1.69 4.82
CA MET A 263 -29.69 -2.07 6.12
C MET A 263 -28.54 -3.07 5.98
N THR A 264 -28.65 -4.06 5.08
CA THR A 264 -27.55 -4.98 4.79
C THR A 264 -26.32 -4.22 4.28
N ALA A 265 -26.50 -3.31 3.31
CA ALA A 265 -25.39 -2.53 2.74
C ALA A 265 -24.71 -1.63 3.79
N ILE A 266 -25.49 -0.87 4.57
CA ILE A 266 -24.99 -0.04 5.68
C ILE A 266 -24.27 -0.91 6.72
N GLY A 267 -24.83 -2.08 7.03
CA GLY A 267 -24.26 -3.01 7.99
C GLY A 267 -22.87 -3.51 7.57
N PHE A 268 -22.70 -3.90 6.30
CA PHE A 268 -21.40 -4.28 5.75
C PHE A 268 -20.43 -3.09 5.68
N GLU A 269 -20.89 -1.93 5.24
CA GLU A 269 -20.09 -0.69 5.17
C GLU A 269 -19.48 -0.34 6.53
N VAL A 270 -20.29 -0.26 7.58
CA VAL A 270 -19.86 0.14 8.92
C VAL A 270 -19.05 -0.95 9.62
N LEU A 271 -19.41 -2.22 9.44
CA LEU A 271 -18.67 -3.34 10.04
C LEU A 271 -17.27 -3.44 9.43
N ILE A 272 -17.17 -3.47 8.10
CA ILE A 272 -15.88 -3.60 7.41
C ILE A 272 -15.07 -2.30 7.52
N GLY A 273 -15.71 -1.13 7.41
CA GLY A 273 -15.06 0.16 7.60
C GLY A 273 -14.49 0.32 9.02
N GLY A 274 -15.28 0.02 10.05
CA GLY A 274 -14.88 0.21 11.45
C GLY A 274 -13.70 -0.66 11.85
N LEU A 275 -13.71 -1.95 11.48
CA LEU A 275 -12.57 -2.83 11.74
C LEU A 275 -11.33 -2.44 10.92
N THR A 276 -11.52 -1.91 9.72
CA THR A 276 -10.41 -1.49 8.87
C THR A 276 -9.75 -0.22 9.40
N PHE A 277 -10.56 0.72 9.91
CA PHE A 277 -10.08 1.95 10.54
C PHE A 277 -9.10 1.63 11.68
N THR A 278 -9.53 0.86 12.69
CA THR A 278 -8.71 0.57 13.87
C THR A 278 -7.59 -0.43 13.58
N GLY A 279 -7.84 -1.44 12.73
CA GLY A 279 -6.79 -2.38 12.30
C GLY A 279 -5.65 -1.66 11.57
N SER A 280 -5.98 -0.70 10.71
CA SER A 280 -4.97 0.05 9.95
C SER A 280 -4.19 1.03 10.84
N LEU A 281 -4.81 1.63 11.86
CA LEU A 281 -4.10 2.41 12.88
C LEU A 281 -3.09 1.55 13.64
N MET A 282 -3.47 0.31 14.00
CA MET A 282 -2.57 -0.62 14.67
C MET A 282 -1.39 -1.03 13.79
N ALA A 283 -1.63 -1.30 12.51
CA ALA A 283 -0.58 -1.60 11.55
C ALA A 283 0.39 -0.41 11.41
N ALA A 284 -0.14 0.81 11.29
CA ALA A 284 0.66 2.03 11.23
C ALA A 284 1.51 2.24 12.49
N GLY A 285 0.92 2.08 13.68
CA GLY A 285 1.62 2.24 14.96
C GLY A 285 2.78 1.25 15.13
N LYS A 286 2.59 -0.01 14.72
CA LYS A 286 3.64 -1.05 14.73
C LYS A 286 4.76 -0.77 13.75
N LEU A 287 4.42 -0.32 12.54
CA LEU A 287 5.42 -0.01 11.51
C LEU A 287 6.23 1.25 11.83
N GLN A 288 5.59 2.24 12.47
CA GLN A 288 6.24 3.45 12.95
C GLN A 288 7.13 3.18 14.19
N GLY A 289 6.93 2.05 14.87
CA GLY A 289 7.66 1.71 16.10
C GLY A 289 7.13 2.40 17.36
N ILE A 290 5.94 3.02 17.28
CA ILE A 290 5.21 3.55 18.45
C ILE A 290 4.67 2.38 19.27
N LEU A 291 4.25 1.30 18.59
CA LEU A 291 3.84 0.05 19.20
C LEU A 291 4.93 -1.02 19.05
N PRO A 292 5.03 -1.97 19.99
CA PRO A 292 5.93 -3.11 19.86
C PRO A 292 5.67 -3.88 18.57
N GLY A 293 6.74 -4.15 17.82
CA GLY A 293 6.66 -4.94 16.59
C GLY A 293 6.47 -6.45 16.82
N ALA A 294 6.74 -6.93 18.04
CA ALA A 294 6.53 -8.33 18.38
C ALA A 294 5.02 -8.66 18.48
N PRO A 295 4.60 -9.87 18.08
CA PRO A 295 3.26 -10.38 18.36
C PRO A 295 2.91 -10.27 19.85
N ILE A 296 1.77 -9.65 20.17
CA ILE A 296 1.23 -9.63 21.53
C ILE A 296 0.03 -10.58 21.54
N THR A 297 0.09 -11.66 22.32
CA THR A 297 -0.99 -12.67 22.40
C THR A 297 -1.50 -12.79 23.82
N TYR A 298 -2.79 -13.11 23.99
CA TYR A 298 -3.41 -13.33 25.31
C TYR A 298 -4.16 -14.66 25.38
N LYS A 299 -4.39 -15.15 26.61
CA LYS A 299 -5.07 -16.44 26.84
C LYS A 299 -6.52 -16.36 26.35
N GLY A 300 -6.95 -17.33 25.55
CA GLY A 300 -8.32 -17.37 25.01
C GLY A 300 -8.60 -16.41 23.86
N GLN A 301 -7.56 -15.82 23.25
CA GLN A 301 -7.70 -14.86 22.14
C GLN A 301 -8.55 -15.39 20.99
N ASN A 302 -8.35 -16.63 20.58
CA ASN A 302 -9.09 -17.23 19.47
C ASN A 302 -10.60 -17.32 19.77
N THR A 303 -10.95 -17.77 20.97
CA THR A 303 -12.33 -17.80 21.44
C THR A 303 -12.90 -16.40 21.49
N SER A 304 -12.17 -15.43 22.07
CA SER A 304 -12.59 -14.03 22.13
C SER A 304 -12.85 -13.42 20.75
N ASN A 305 -11.95 -13.63 19.79
CA ASN A 305 -12.10 -13.10 18.43
C ASN A 305 -13.26 -13.76 17.69
N ILE A 306 -13.41 -15.09 17.77
CA ILE A 306 -14.53 -15.81 17.15
C ILE A 306 -15.86 -15.38 17.78
N SER A 307 -15.93 -15.25 19.11
CA SER A 307 -17.12 -14.79 19.80
C SER A 307 -17.49 -13.36 19.41
N LEU A 308 -16.52 -12.44 19.33
CA LEU A 308 -16.77 -11.07 18.86
C LEU A 308 -17.31 -11.06 17.42
N LEU A 309 -16.71 -11.84 16.52
CA LEU A 309 -17.19 -11.97 15.15
C LEU A 309 -18.61 -12.53 15.10
N ALA A 310 -18.91 -13.58 15.88
CA ALA A 310 -20.25 -14.17 15.97
C ALA A 310 -21.28 -13.17 16.50
N VAL A 311 -20.94 -12.36 17.51
CA VAL A 311 -21.82 -11.31 18.04
C VAL A 311 -22.04 -10.21 17.00
N MET A 312 -21.00 -9.78 16.27
CA MET A 312 -21.17 -8.79 15.19
C MET A 312 -22.09 -9.31 14.08
N VAL A 313 -21.91 -10.57 13.64
CA VAL A 313 -22.78 -11.21 12.65
C VAL A 313 -24.21 -11.35 13.17
N PHE A 314 -24.38 -11.70 14.44
CA PHE A 314 -25.68 -11.74 15.09
C PHE A 314 -26.35 -10.36 15.07
N CYS A 315 -25.66 -9.31 15.50
CA CYS A 315 -26.16 -7.93 15.45
C CYS A 315 -26.58 -7.54 14.02
N LEU A 316 -25.75 -7.85 13.01
CA LEU A 316 -26.06 -7.58 11.61
C LEU A 316 -27.35 -8.29 11.16
N ILE A 317 -27.47 -9.60 11.41
CA ILE A 317 -28.65 -10.39 11.05
C ILE A 317 -29.90 -9.84 11.74
N THR A 318 -29.81 -9.52 13.03
CA THR A 318 -30.93 -8.94 13.78
C THR A 318 -31.32 -7.58 13.23
N LEU A 319 -30.37 -6.71 12.87
CA LEU A 319 -30.64 -5.40 12.28
C LEU A 319 -31.30 -5.52 10.90
N ILE A 320 -30.92 -6.52 10.08
CA ILE A 320 -31.58 -6.76 8.78
C ILE A 320 -33.08 -7.10 8.97
N CYS A 321 -33.41 -7.83 10.03
CA CYS A 321 -34.80 -8.17 10.36
C CYS A 321 -35.54 -7.03 11.07
N MET A 322 -34.84 -6.29 11.93
CA MET A 322 -35.37 -5.24 12.80
C MET A 322 -34.45 -4.00 12.77
N PRO A 323 -34.51 -3.18 11.71
CA PRO A 323 -33.61 -2.04 11.55
C PRO A 323 -33.80 -0.96 12.62
N SER A 324 -34.94 -0.95 13.31
CA SER A 324 -35.24 -0.03 14.42
C SER A 324 -34.47 -0.31 15.71
N ALA A 325 -33.73 -1.43 15.79
CA ALA A 325 -32.92 -1.80 16.95
C ALA A 325 -31.62 -0.98 17.04
N GLY A 326 -31.72 0.34 17.17
CA GLY A 326 -30.59 1.28 17.15
C GLY A 326 -29.47 0.96 18.14
N THR A 327 -29.79 0.44 19.32
CA THR A 327 -28.80 0.00 20.30
C THR A 327 -27.87 -1.08 19.72
N LEU A 328 -28.40 -2.03 18.95
CA LEU A 328 -27.60 -3.07 18.31
C LEU A 328 -26.72 -2.51 17.19
N PHE A 329 -27.18 -1.47 16.49
CA PHE A 329 -26.38 -0.80 15.46
C PHE A 329 -25.13 -0.15 16.07
N TYR A 330 -25.30 0.67 17.11
CA TYR A 330 -24.17 1.33 17.77
C TYR A 330 -23.27 0.34 18.51
N LEU A 331 -23.83 -0.75 19.05
CA LEU A 331 -23.05 -1.86 19.59
C LEU A 331 -22.19 -2.51 18.49
N MET A 332 -22.78 -2.81 17.32
CA MET A 332 -22.05 -3.38 16.18
C MET A 332 -20.90 -2.48 15.73
N VAL A 333 -21.12 -1.16 15.68
CA VAL A 333 -20.06 -0.17 15.38
C VAL A 333 -18.93 -0.27 16.41
N ALA A 334 -19.25 -0.25 17.71
CA ALA A 334 -18.26 -0.33 18.77
C ALA A 334 -17.48 -1.66 18.73
N LEU A 335 -18.16 -2.77 18.45
CA LEU A 335 -17.54 -4.08 18.30
C LEU A 335 -16.65 -4.15 17.05
N ALA A 336 -17.03 -3.54 15.94
CA ALA A 336 -16.20 -3.49 14.73
C ALA A 336 -14.89 -2.72 14.98
N LEU A 337 -14.98 -1.57 15.64
CA LEU A 337 -13.80 -0.79 16.07
C LEU A 337 -12.90 -1.60 17.00
N LEU A 338 -13.46 -2.29 17.99
CA LEU A 338 -12.70 -3.14 18.90
C LEU A 338 -12.07 -4.35 18.18
N PHE A 339 -12.82 -4.97 17.26
CA PHE A 339 -12.39 -6.15 16.55
C PHE A 339 -11.18 -5.86 15.64
N GLY A 340 -11.17 -4.73 14.94
CA GLY A 340 -10.02 -4.33 14.13
C GLY A 340 -8.73 -4.20 14.94
N PHE A 341 -8.82 -3.65 16.16
CA PHE A 341 -7.71 -3.59 17.10
C PHE A 341 -7.24 -5.01 17.49
N LEU A 342 -8.15 -5.87 17.97
CA LEU A 342 -7.83 -7.23 18.42
C LEU A 342 -7.34 -8.16 17.29
N LEU A 343 -7.74 -7.90 16.05
CA LEU A 343 -7.29 -8.63 14.87
C LEU A 343 -5.81 -8.40 14.57
N VAL A 344 -5.30 -7.17 14.76
CA VAL A 344 -3.94 -6.78 14.35
C VAL A 344 -2.90 -6.88 15.48
N ILE A 345 -3.31 -6.80 16.75
CA ILE A 345 -2.43 -6.99 17.92
C ILE A 345 -1.56 -8.27 17.87
N PRO A 346 -2.09 -9.46 17.53
CA PRO A 346 -1.31 -10.69 17.54
C PRO A 346 -0.38 -10.83 16.33
N ILE A 347 -0.47 -9.95 15.34
CA ILE A 347 0.30 -10.08 14.11
C ILE A 347 1.65 -9.37 14.25
N GLY A 348 2.74 -10.03 13.88
CA GLY A 348 4.10 -9.48 14.00
C GLY A 348 4.43 -8.43 12.93
N ALA A 349 5.41 -7.58 13.20
CA ALA A 349 5.77 -6.45 12.35
C ALA A 349 6.18 -6.79 10.90
N ALA A 350 6.69 -7.99 10.61
CA ALA A 350 6.98 -8.37 9.22
C ALA A 350 5.93 -9.23 8.55
N ASP A 351 4.85 -9.58 9.25
CA ASP A 351 3.61 -10.01 8.61
C ASP A 351 2.70 -8.81 8.27
N MET A 352 3.05 -7.60 8.76
CA MET A 352 2.33 -6.36 8.45
C MET A 352 2.16 -6.07 6.96
N PRO A 353 3.10 -6.37 6.03
CA PRO A 353 2.87 -6.15 4.60
C PRO A 353 1.62 -6.87 4.09
N VAL A 354 1.38 -8.11 4.56
CA VAL A 354 0.19 -8.89 4.23
C VAL A 354 -1.05 -8.25 4.85
N VAL A 355 -0.96 -7.88 6.13
CA VAL A 355 -2.08 -7.23 6.85
C VAL A 355 -2.49 -5.92 6.18
N ILE A 356 -1.54 -5.07 5.79
CA ILE A 356 -1.84 -3.80 5.10
C ILE A 356 -2.57 -4.08 3.79
N SER A 357 -2.11 -5.05 3.01
CA SER A 357 -2.75 -5.41 1.74
C SER A 357 -4.17 -5.94 1.94
N LEU A 358 -4.38 -6.75 2.97
CA LEU A 358 -5.72 -7.25 3.31
C LEU A 358 -6.64 -6.14 3.83
N LEU A 359 -6.14 -5.25 4.69
CA LEU A 359 -6.92 -4.12 5.18
C LEU A 359 -7.24 -3.13 4.04
N ASN A 360 -6.38 -2.99 3.03
CA ASN A 360 -6.72 -2.28 1.79
C ASN A 360 -7.89 -2.96 1.06
N SER A 361 -7.90 -4.29 1.00
CA SER A 361 -9.03 -5.03 0.43
C SER A 361 -10.33 -4.72 1.16
N TYR A 362 -10.29 -4.67 2.50
CA TYR A 362 -11.44 -4.36 3.32
C TYR A 362 -11.91 -2.91 3.14
N ALA A 363 -11.00 -1.94 3.01
CA ALA A 363 -11.36 -0.56 2.68
C ALA A 363 -12.14 -0.50 1.35
N GLY A 364 -11.63 -1.14 0.30
CA GLY A 364 -12.33 -1.21 -0.99
C GLY A 364 -13.71 -1.89 -0.92
N LEU A 365 -13.85 -2.97 -0.13
CA LEU A 365 -15.16 -3.62 0.10
C LEU A 365 -16.13 -2.75 0.90
N ALA A 366 -15.64 -1.96 1.85
CA ALA A 366 -16.45 -0.97 2.57
C ALA A 366 -16.93 0.13 1.61
N ASP A 367 -16.06 0.64 0.74
CA ASP A 367 -16.42 1.63 -0.29
C ASP A 367 -17.41 1.07 -1.32
N ALA A 368 -17.28 -0.20 -1.72
CA ALA A 368 -18.25 -0.84 -2.59
C ALA A 368 -19.62 -0.94 -1.90
N SER A 369 -19.62 -1.24 -0.59
CA SER A 369 -20.83 -1.31 0.24
C SER A 369 -21.48 0.07 0.39
N MET A 370 -20.70 1.13 0.65
CA MET A 370 -21.13 2.54 0.59
C MET A 370 -21.76 2.87 -0.79
N GLY A 371 -21.18 2.36 -1.87
CA GLY A 371 -21.75 2.50 -3.21
C GLY A 371 -23.13 1.86 -3.34
N PHE A 372 -23.40 0.73 -2.69
CA PHE A 372 -24.75 0.17 -2.61
C PHE A 372 -25.69 0.96 -1.70
N VAL A 373 -25.18 1.60 -0.64
CA VAL A 373 -25.98 2.46 0.25
C VAL A 373 -26.48 3.69 -0.49
N LEU A 374 -25.59 4.35 -1.24
CA LEU A 374 -25.88 5.58 -1.98
C LEU A 374 -26.36 5.33 -3.41
N MET A 375 -26.53 4.07 -3.81
CA MET A 375 -26.85 3.65 -5.18
C MET A 375 -25.92 4.25 -6.23
N ASN A 376 -24.64 4.38 -5.86
CA ASN A 376 -23.62 5.04 -6.63
C ASN A 376 -22.72 4.02 -7.36
N LYS A 377 -22.95 3.91 -8.67
CA LYS A 377 -22.25 2.99 -9.57
C LYS A 377 -20.73 3.21 -9.61
N ILE A 378 -20.23 4.45 -9.49
CA ILE A 378 -18.77 4.68 -9.53
C ILE A 378 -18.09 4.09 -8.29
N GLN A 379 -18.69 4.25 -7.11
CA GLN A 379 -18.15 3.71 -5.85
C GLN A 379 -18.14 2.18 -5.85
N ILE A 380 -19.18 1.55 -6.40
CA ILE A 380 -19.22 0.09 -6.57
C ILE A 380 -18.06 -0.38 -7.47
N ILE A 381 -17.81 0.32 -8.58
CA ILE A 381 -16.71 -0.02 -9.52
C ILE A 381 -15.36 0.12 -8.82
N THR A 382 -15.07 1.28 -8.24
CA THR A 382 -13.77 1.58 -7.63
C THR A 382 -13.50 0.74 -6.39
N GLY A 383 -14.52 0.56 -5.53
CA GLY A 383 -14.41 -0.27 -4.33
C GLY A 383 -14.18 -1.73 -4.66
N SER A 384 -14.86 -2.28 -5.69
CA SER A 384 -14.62 -3.65 -6.16
C SER A 384 -13.22 -3.83 -6.76
N LEU A 385 -12.73 -2.85 -7.54
CA LEU A 385 -11.37 -2.85 -8.10
C LEU A 385 -10.29 -2.82 -7.01
N ASP A 386 -10.42 -1.93 -6.03
CA ASP A 386 -9.49 -1.81 -4.91
C ASP A 386 -9.55 -3.04 -3.98
N GLY A 387 -10.77 -3.48 -3.65
CA GLY A 387 -11.02 -4.68 -2.86
C GLY A 387 -10.31 -5.90 -3.45
N THR A 388 -10.44 -6.11 -4.75
CA THR A 388 -9.78 -7.21 -5.47
C THR A 388 -8.26 -7.04 -5.49
N SER A 389 -7.75 -5.83 -5.66
CA SER A 389 -6.31 -5.52 -5.63
C SER A 389 -5.66 -5.91 -4.31
N GLY A 390 -6.23 -5.42 -3.20
CA GLY A 390 -5.70 -5.69 -1.86
C GLY A 390 -5.70 -7.18 -1.55
N PHE A 391 -6.75 -7.88 -1.95
CA PHE A 391 -6.87 -9.33 -1.72
C PHE A 391 -5.81 -10.12 -2.50
N LEU A 392 -5.64 -9.82 -3.79
CA LEU A 392 -4.67 -10.51 -4.63
C LEU A 392 -3.24 -10.27 -4.18
N LEU A 393 -2.90 -9.02 -3.87
CA LEU A 393 -1.56 -8.68 -3.41
C LEU A 393 -1.26 -9.34 -2.05
N SER A 394 -2.27 -9.48 -1.19
CA SER A 394 -2.15 -10.25 0.06
C SER A 394 -1.84 -11.72 -0.21
N LEU A 395 -2.51 -12.35 -1.17
CA LEU A 395 -2.26 -13.75 -1.54
C LEU A 395 -0.88 -13.95 -2.18
N LEU A 396 -0.45 -13.04 -3.05
CA LEU A 396 0.88 -13.07 -3.66
C LEU A 396 1.98 -12.95 -2.61
N MET A 397 1.81 -12.07 -1.62
CA MET A 397 2.73 -11.94 -0.49
C MET A 397 2.77 -13.19 0.37
N CYS A 398 1.62 -13.76 0.73
CA CYS A 398 1.54 -15.03 1.46
C CYS A 398 2.32 -16.15 0.75
N ARG A 399 2.13 -16.30 -0.57
CA ARG A 399 2.87 -17.27 -1.40
C ARG A 399 4.37 -17.00 -1.41
N ALA A 400 4.78 -15.74 -1.58
CA ALA A 400 6.19 -15.37 -1.59
C ALA A 400 6.90 -15.57 -0.23
N MET A 401 6.14 -15.62 0.87
CA MET A 401 6.64 -15.94 2.22
C MET A 401 6.51 -17.43 2.57
N ASN A 402 5.96 -18.25 1.66
CA ASN A 402 5.53 -19.63 1.93
C ASN A 402 4.68 -19.78 3.22
N ARG A 403 3.75 -18.83 3.44
CA ARG A 403 2.80 -18.86 4.56
C ARG A 403 1.38 -18.85 4.02
N SER A 404 0.48 -19.64 4.60
CA SER A 404 -0.94 -19.58 4.24
C SER A 404 -1.57 -18.29 4.78
N ALA A 405 -2.58 -17.76 4.09
CA ALA A 405 -3.32 -16.58 4.55
C ALA A 405 -3.95 -16.81 5.93
N MET A 406 -4.39 -18.04 6.20
CA MET A 406 -4.91 -18.47 7.50
C MET A 406 -3.83 -18.34 8.59
N ASN A 407 -2.60 -18.79 8.34
CA ASN A 407 -1.50 -18.70 9.30
C ASN A 407 -1.03 -17.26 9.56
N VAL A 408 -1.28 -16.33 8.63
CA VAL A 408 -0.95 -14.92 8.84
C VAL A 408 -2.04 -14.22 9.65
N LEU A 409 -3.32 -14.44 9.32
CA LEU A 409 -4.45 -13.80 10.00
C LEU A 409 -4.76 -14.38 11.36
N PHE A 410 -4.53 -15.67 11.49
CA PHE A 410 -4.87 -16.46 12.67
C PHE A 410 -3.65 -17.15 13.23
N GLY A 411 -2.42 -16.64 13.02
CA GLY A 411 -1.16 -17.31 13.41
C GLY A 411 -1.02 -17.74 14.87
N ALA A 412 -1.94 -17.34 15.76
CA ALA A 412 -2.13 -17.93 17.08
C ALA A 412 -2.76 -19.36 17.07
N PHE A 413 -3.36 -19.79 15.96
CA PHE A 413 -3.96 -21.12 15.71
C PHE A 413 -2.96 -22.17 15.22
N GLY A 414 -1.68 -21.79 15.08
CA GLY A 414 -0.67 -22.64 14.48
C GLY A 414 0.69 -22.43 15.13
N LYS A 415 0.74 -22.21 16.45
CA LYS A 415 1.91 -22.72 17.17
C LYS A 415 1.86 -24.24 16.96
N ILE A 416 2.52 -24.70 15.90
CA ILE A 416 3.26 -25.96 16.01
C ILE A 416 3.97 -25.81 17.34
N GLU A 417 3.72 -26.75 18.24
CA GLU A 417 4.36 -26.79 19.54
C GLU A 417 5.81 -26.39 19.33
N LYS A 418 6.35 -25.58 20.26
CA LYS A 418 7.80 -25.56 20.38
C LYS A 418 8.16 -27.00 20.73
N GLU A 419 8.41 -27.82 19.71
CA GLU A 419 9.21 -29.01 19.89
C GLU A 419 10.48 -28.49 20.53
N GLU A 420 10.83 -29.13 21.65
CA GLU A 420 12.05 -28.88 22.37
C GLU A 420 13.17 -28.71 21.35
N ALA A 421 14.00 -27.68 21.57
CA ALA A 421 15.20 -27.50 20.78
C ALA A 421 15.92 -28.84 20.74
N GLY A 422 15.84 -29.52 19.59
CA GLY A 422 16.57 -30.74 19.35
C GLY A 422 18.04 -30.48 19.71
N PRO A 423 18.74 -31.49 20.24
CA PRO A 423 20.11 -31.33 20.73
C PRO A 423 20.93 -30.56 19.69
N ALA A 424 21.64 -29.53 20.15
CA ALA A 424 22.39 -28.59 19.33
C ALA A 424 23.04 -29.29 18.12
N LEU A 425 22.43 -29.11 16.95
CA LEU A 425 22.86 -29.65 15.67
C LEU A 425 24.22 -29.06 15.32
N GLU A 426 25.23 -29.94 15.28
CA GLU A 426 26.56 -29.85 14.67
C GLU A 426 27.41 -28.61 15.00
N ALA A 427 28.73 -28.80 15.03
CA ALA A 427 29.67 -27.70 15.12
C ALA A 427 29.48 -26.78 13.91
N LYS A 428 28.70 -25.71 14.07
CA LYS A 428 28.52 -24.67 13.05
C LYS A 428 29.90 -24.22 12.58
N GLY A 429 30.08 -24.09 11.27
CA GLY A 429 31.34 -23.65 10.67
C GLY A 429 31.85 -22.33 11.26
N THR A 430 33.08 -21.95 10.96
CA THR A 430 33.62 -20.68 11.44
C THR A 430 33.10 -19.51 10.59
N VAL A 431 32.65 -18.44 11.25
CA VAL A 431 32.27 -17.19 10.57
C VAL A 431 33.54 -16.46 10.16
N ARG A 432 33.66 -16.14 8.87
CA ARG A 432 34.78 -15.34 8.34
C ARG A 432 34.38 -13.88 8.28
N SER A 433 35.25 -12.98 8.72
CA SER A 433 35.07 -11.53 8.59
C SER A 433 35.97 -10.96 7.51
N ILE A 434 35.56 -9.85 6.91
CA ILE A 434 36.35 -9.08 5.94
C ILE A 434 36.34 -7.60 6.33
N VAL A 435 37.43 -6.88 6.06
CA VAL A 435 37.51 -5.42 6.24
C VAL A 435 37.34 -4.67 4.90
N PRO A 436 36.97 -3.38 4.90
CA PRO A 436 36.71 -2.63 3.66
C PRO A 436 37.86 -2.64 2.66
N ASP A 437 39.11 -2.62 3.11
CA ASP A 437 40.30 -2.62 2.25
C ASP A 437 40.47 -3.95 1.49
N GLU A 438 40.28 -5.08 2.18
CA GLU A 438 40.30 -6.42 1.55
C GLU A 438 39.15 -6.58 0.55
N MET A 439 37.99 -6.01 0.86
CA MET A 439 36.84 -6.00 -0.03
C MET A 439 37.09 -5.20 -1.32
N ALA A 440 37.84 -4.10 -1.25
CA ALA A 440 38.23 -3.32 -2.43
C ALA A 440 39.05 -4.17 -3.42
N VAL A 441 40.00 -4.96 -2.91
CA VAL A 441 40.83 -5.88 -3.72
C VAL A 441 39.99 -6.95 -4.41
N LEU A 442 38.96 -7.48 -3.74
CA LEU A 442 38.05 -8.44 -4.36
C LEU A 442 37.30 -7.84 -5.55
N PHE A 443 36.87 -6.58 -5.45
CA PHE A 443 36.18 -5.91 -6.56
C PHE A 443 37.08 -5.71 -7.78
N ASP A 444 38.38 -5.51 -7.62
CA ASP A 444 39.30 -5.33 -8.76
C ASP A 444 39.44 -6.60 -9.62
N SER A 445 39.20 -7.77 -9.03
CA SER A 445 39.21 -9.06 -9.73
C SER A 445 37.84 -9.51 -10.25
N ALA A 446 36.75 -8.85 -9.83
CA ALA A 446 35.39 -9.23 -10.17
C ALA A 446 34.98 -8.65 -11.54
N ARG A 447 34.28 -9.45 -12.36
CA ARG A 447 33.67 -9.00 -13.62
C ARG A 447 32.16 -8.88 -13.51
N SER A 448 31.55 -9.66 -12.61
CA SER A 448 30.11 -9.67 -12.37
C SER A 448 29.78 -9.61 -10.88
N VAL A 449 28.97 -8.64 -10.47
CA VAL A 449 28.53 -8.42 -9.09
C VAL A 449 27.00 -8.38 -9.03
N ILE A 450 26.42 -9.23 -8.18
CA ILE A 450 24.98 -9.20 -7.89
C ILE A 450 24.77 -8.62 -6.50
N ILE A 451 24.07 -7.48 -6.42
CA ILE A 451 23.74 -6.81 -5.16
C ILE A 451 22.36 -7.29 -4.68
N VAL A 452 22.29 -7.77 -3.44
CA VAL A 452 21.07 -8.24 -2.78
C VAL A 452 20.70 -7.30 -1.64
N PRO A 453 19.84 -6.29 -1.89
CA PRO A 453 19.40 -5.36 -0.87
C PRO A 453 18.33 -5.97 0.05
N GLY A 454 18.42 -5.65 1.33
CA GLY A 454 17.42 -6.03 2.34
C GLY A 454 16.99 -4.87 3.23
N TYR A 455 16.12 -5.15 4.20
CA TYR A 455 15.55 -4.12 5.07
C TYR A 455 16.62 -3.36 5.89
N GLY A 456 17.75 -4.00 6.21
CA GLY A 456 18.87 -3.33 6.88
C GLY A 456 19.44 -2.15 6.08
N MET A 457 19.44 -2.23 4.75
CA MET A 457 19.83 -1.11 3.88
C MET A 457 18.89 0.10 4.06
N ALA A 458 17.58 -0.16 4.13
CA ALA A 458 16.57 0.89 4.30
C ALA A 458 16.68 1.57 5.67
N VAL A 459 16.88 0.78 6.73
CA VAL A 459 17.04 1.31 8.10
C VAL A 459 18.28 2.21 8.21
N ALA A 460 19.39 1.80 7.59
CA ALA A 460 20.63 2.57 7.58
C ALA A 460 20.61 3.77 6.61
N GLN A 461 19.57 3.93 5.79
CA GLN A 461 19.54 4.91 4.69
C GLN A 461 20.72 4.73 3.71
N ALA A 462 21.08 3.48 3.43
CA ALA A 462 22.26 3.12 2.66
C ALA A 462 22.02 3.01 1.13
N GLN A 463 20.79 3.18 0.65
CA GLN A 463 20.42 3.02 -0.76
C GLN A 463 21.23 3.91 -1.72
N TYR A 464 21.53 5.15 -1.30
CA TYR A 464 22.37 6.06 -2.07
C TYR A 464 23.82 5.57 -2.14
N GLY A 465 24.37 5.06 -1.04
CA GLY A 465 25.69 4.46 -1.02
C GLY A 465 25.77 3.21 -1.88
N VAL A 466 24.75 2.37 -1.87
CA VAL A 466 24.69 1.18 -2.73
C VAL A 466 24.62 1.56 -4.22
N SER A 467 23.85 2.59 -4.58
CA SER A 467 23.79 3.10 -5.96
C SER A 467 25.13 3.70 -6.41
N GLU A 468 25.77 4.50 -5.57
CA GLU A 468 27.09 5.07 -5.88
C GLU A 468 28.16 3.98 -6.02
N LEU A 469 28.11 2.93 -5.21
CA LEU A 469 29.03 1.79 -5.32
C LEU A 469 28.85 1.10 -6.67
N ALA A 470 27.61 0.79 -7.05
CA ALA A 470 27.34 0.20 -8.36
C ALA A 470 27.83 1.08 -9.51
N LYS A 471 27.67 2.41 -9.44
CA LYS A 471 28.21 3.33 -10.46
C LYS A 471 29.73 3.29 -10.54
N VAL A 472 30.43 3.22 -9.41
CA VAL A 472 31.89 3.08 -9.38
C VAL A 472 32.32 1.76 -10.02
N LEU A 473 31.66 0.65 -9.67
CA LEU A 473 31.96 -0.67 -10.23
C LEU A 473 31.67 -0.72 -11.74
N MET A 474 30.54 -0.19 -12.20
CA MET A 474 30.20 -0.12 -13.62
C MET A 474 31.19 0.73 -14.42
N LYS A 475 31.70 1.83 -13.85
CA LYS A 475 32.78 2.62 -14.48
C LYS A 475 34.08 1.85 -14.65
N ARG A 476 34.32 0.83 -13.82
CA ARG A 476 35.44 -0.11 -13.95
C ARG A 476 35.15 -1.27 -14.92
N GLY A 477 34.00 -1.26 -15.61
CA GLY A 477 33.61 -2.30 -16.55
C GLY A 477 32.99 -3.54 -15.92
N ILE A 478 32.65 -3.48 -14.63
CA ILE A 478 32.00 -4.58 -13.90
C ILE A 478 30.49 -4.56 -14.20
N ASP A 479 29.95 -5.71 -14.56
CA ASP A 479 28.51 -5.91 -14.74
C ASP A 479 27.81 -6.00 -13.38
N VAL A 480 26.93 -5.04 -13.08
CA VAL A 480 26.24 -4.94 -11.79
C VAL A 480 24.74 -5.13 -11.97
N LYS A 481 24.18 -6.11 -11.26
CA LYS A 481 22.74 -6.39 -11.22
C LYS A 481 22.21 -6.30 -9.79
N TYR A 482 20.94 -5.93 -9.65
CA TYR A 482 20.25 -5.94 -8.37
C TYR A 482 19.25 -7.09 -8.32
N ALA A 483 19.38 -7.94 -7.31
CA ALA A 483 18.52 -9.09 -7.07
C ALA A 483 17.48 -8.76 -5.99
N ILE A 484 16.23 -8.59 -6.39
CA ILE A 484 15.15 -8.16 -5.48
C ILE A 484 14.27 -9.35 -5.11
N HIS A 485 14.27 -9.68 -3.81
CA HIS A 485 13.32 -10.65 -3.27
C HIS A 485 11.92 -10.01 -3.11
N PRO A 486 10.81 -10.68 -3.48
CA PRO A 486 9.47 -10.07 -3.44
C PRO A 486 9.05 -9.51 -2.07
N VAL A 487 9.48 -10.17 -0.99
CA VAL A 487 9.14 -9.79 0.40
C VAL A 487 10.27 -9.03 1.11
N ALA A 488 11.30 -8.58 0.37
CA ALA A 488 12.35 -7.76 0.98
C ALA A 488 11.79 -6.40 1.43
N GLY A 489 11.90 -6.11 2.72
CA GLY A 489 11.49 -4.83 3.30
C GLY A 489 10.30 -4.94 4.24
N ARG A 490 9.35 -4.01 4.10
CA ARG A 490 8.16 -3.85 4.95
C ARG A 490 6.87 -3.59 4.17
N MET A 491 6.94 -3.69 2.84
CA MET A 491 5.82 -3.50 1.91
C MET A 491 6.19 -4.17 0.58
N PRO A 492 5.23 -4.67 -0.20
CA PRO A 492 5.52 -5.33 -1.48
C PRO A 492 6.18 -4.35 -2.46
N GLY A 493 7.40 -4.64 -2.93
CA GLY A 493 8.15 -3.74 -3.81
C GLY A 493 8.90 -2.59 -3.10
N HIS A 494 9.04 -2.64 -1.77
CA HIS A 494 9.69 -1.59 -0.98
C HIS A 494 11.13 -1.32 -1.46
N MET A 495 11.92 -2.37 -1.74
CA MET A 495 13.30 -2.19 -2.23
C MET A 495 13.35 -1.51 -3.61
N ASN A 496 12.39 -1.81 -4.50
CA ASN A 496 12.33 -1.19 -5.83
C ASN A 496 12.18 0.32 -5.73
N VAL A 497 11.30 0.79 -4.84
CA VAL A 497 11.07 2.23 -4.63
C VAL A 497 12.32 2.90 -4.04
N LEU A 498 13.02 2.30 -3.08
CA LEU A 498 14.22 2.89 -2.49
C LEU A 498 15.40 2.95 -3.46
N LEU A 499 15.57 1.92 -4.30
CA LEU A 499 16.61 1.92 -5.32
C LEU A 499 16.28 2.91 -6.44
N ALA A 500 15.01 3.00 -6.84
CA ALA A 500 14.55 4.02 -7.77
C ALA A 500 14.79 5.44 -7.21
N GLU A 501 14.55 5.66 -5.91
CA GLU A 501 14.86 6.93 -5.22
C GLU A 501 16.36 7.26 -5.31
N ALA A 502 17.22 6.25 -5.15
CA ALA A 502 18.67 6.35 -5.34
C ALA A 502 19.09 6.47 -6.83
N ASN A 503 18.14 6.61 -7.76
CA ASN A 503 18.34 6.66 -9.22
C ASN A 503 18.99 5.40 -9.81
N VAL A 504 18.71 4.23 -9.25
CA VAL A 504 19.04 2.95 -9.88
C VAL A 504 18.08 2.72 -11.06
N PRO A 505 18.59 2.47 -12.27
CA PRO A 505 17.76 2.13 -13.43
C PRO A 505 16.91 0.88 -13.21
N TYR A 506 15.62 0.93 -13.59
CA TYR A 506 14.72 -0.21 -13.36
C TYR A 506 15.08 -1.46 -14.18
N ASP A 507 15.84 -1.31 -15.26
CA ASP A 507 16.36 -2.40 -16.08
C ASP A 507 17.50 -3.20 -15.40
N GLN A 508 18.08 -2.65 -14.33
CA GLN A 508 19.04 -3.35 -13.48
C GLN A 508 18.38 -4.05 -12.28
N LEU A 509 17.08 -3.85 -12.07
CA LEU A 509 16.33 -4.42 -10.97
C LEU A 509 15.68 -5.74 -11.43
N PHE A 510 16.32 -6.86 -11.12
CA PHE A 510 15.84 -8.17 -11.48
C PHE A 510 15.01 -8.78 -10.35
N GLU A 511 13.95 -9.47 -10.75
CA GLU A 511 13.13 -10.26 -9.83
C GLU A 511 13.83 -11.59 -9.51
N MET A 512 13.51 -12.16 -8.35
CA MET A 512 14.14 -13.39 -7.84
C MET A 512 14.17 -14.54 -8.86
N GLU A 513 13.04 -14.83 -9.52
CA GLU A 513 12.97 -15.93 -10.52
C GLU A 513 13.87 -15.67 -11.73
N GLN A 514 14.01 -14.40 -12.12
CA GLN A 514 14.83 -13.99 -13.26
C GLN A 514 16.32 -14.03 -12.93
N ILE A 515 16.70 -13.63 -11.71
CA ILE A 515 18.11 -13.48 -11.32
C ILE A 515 18.73 -14.75 -10.75
N ASN A 516 17.93 -15.67 -10.19
CA ASN A 516 18.45 -16.88 -9.55
C ASN A 516 19.37 -17.73 -10.46
N PRO A 517 19.08 -17.94 -11.75
CA PRO A 517 20.00 -18.64 -12.66
C PRO A 517 21.38 -17.99 -12.80
N TYR A 518 21.47 -16.66 -12.68
CA TYR A 518 22.70 -15.88 -12.86
C TYR A 518 23.66 -15.96 -11.66
N PHE A 519 23.21 -16.39 -10.48
CA PHE A 519 24.10 -16.45 -9.31
C PHE A 519 25.28 -17.40 -9.50
N ALA A 520 25.13 -18.49 -10.27
CA ALA A 520 26.23 -19.44 -10.51
C ALA A 520 27.38 -18.83 -11.34
N GLU A 521 27.08 -17.81 -12.14
CA GLU A 521 28.06 -17.13 -12.99
C GLU A 521 28.66 -15.88 -12.32
N ALA A 522 28.02 -15.38 -11.26
CA ALA A 522 28.44 -14.19 -10.54
C ALA A 522 29.76 -14.43 -9.78
N ASP A 523 30.71 -13.51 -9.97
CA ASP A 523 31.97 -13.55 -9.22
C ASP A 523 31.75 -13.18 -7.75
N LEU A 524 30.82 -12.25 -7.50
CA LEU A 524 30.53 -11.78 -6.15
C LEU A 524 29.02 -11.51 -5.94
N ALA A 525 28.47 -12.05 -4.86
CA ALA A 525 27.17 -11.65 -4.32
C ALA A 525 27.35 -10.71 -3.13
N LEU A 526 26.86 -9.48 -3.23
CA LEU A 526 26.92 -8.47 -2.17
C LEU A 526 25.56 -8.34 -1.48
N VAL A 527 25.42 -8.95 -0.30
CA VAL A 527 24.20 -8.92 0.51
C VAL A 527 24.22 -7.73 1.46
N VAL A 528 23.32 -6.75 1.25
CA VAL A 528 23.28 -5.51 2.04
C VAL A 528 22.06 -5.50 2.95
N GLY A 529 22.25 -5.93 4.20
CA GLY A 529 21.19 -5.88 5.21
C GLY A 529 20.00 -6.82 4.94
N ALA A 530 20.17 -7.84 4.10
CA ALA A 530 19.24 -8.95 3.96
C ALA A 530 19.60 -10.08 4.94
N ASN A 531 18.64 -10.94 5.27
CA ASN A 531 18.88 -12.10 6.14
C ASN A 531 18.04 -13.29 5.69
N ASP A 532 16.75 -13.29 6.06
CA ASP A 532 15.85 -14.44 5.85
C ASP A 532 15.70 -14.79 4.36
N VAL A 533 15.61 -13.77 3.50
CA VAL A 533 15.49 -13.90 2.02
C VAL A 533 16.71 -14.51 1.33
N THR A 534 17.79 -14.74 2.07
CA THR A 534 19.05 -15.34 1.61
C THR A 534 19.43 -16.57 2.43
N ASN A 535 18.55 -17.08 3.30
CA ASN A 535 18.88 -18.13 4.26
C ASN A 535 18.68 -19.54 3.64
N PRO A 536 19.76 -20.33 3.43
CA PRO A 536 19.68 -21.68 2.84
C PRO A 536 18.83 -22.67 3.64
N ALA A 537 18.61 -22.41 4.93
CA ALA A 537 17.73 -23.21 5.78
C ALA A 537 16.32 -23.35 5.19
N ALA A 538 15.87 -22.39 4.39
CA ALA A 538 14.59 -22.45 3.69
C ALA A 538 14.48 -23.62 2.70
N LYS A 539 15.61 -24.15 2.21
CA LYS A 539 15.66 -25.31 1.29
C LYS A 539 16.15 -26.58 1.96
N ASN A 540 17.15 -26.45 2.82
CA ASN A 540 17.91 -27.61 3.31
C ASN A 540 17.35 -28.16 4.62
N ASN A 541 16.65 -27.34 5.41
CA ASN A 541 16.24 -27.68 6.76
C ASN A 541 14.72 -27.71 6.91
N LYS A 542 14.13 -28.91 6.91
CA LYS A 542 12.68 -29.12 7.08
C LYS A 542 12.12 -28.61 8.41
N ASN A 543 12.97 -28.50 9.43
CA ASN A 543 12.58 -28.04 10.76
C ASN A 543 12.67 -26.51 10.88
N SER A 544 13.17 -25.82 9.85
CA SER A 544 13.22 -24.37 9.82
C SER A 544 11.82 -23.78 9.62
N PRO A 545 11.43 -22.72 10.35
CA PRO A 545 10.20 -21.96 10.09
C PRO A 545 10.20 -21.28 8.71
N LEU A 546 11.36 -21.23 8.03
CA LEU A 546 11.50 -20.72 6.67
C LEU A 546 11.39 -21.83 5.60
N TYR A 547 11.25 -23.10 5.98
CA TYR A 547 11.27 -24.20 5.03
C TYR A 547 10.21 -24.03 3.93
N GLY A 548 10.62 -24.22 2.67
CA GLY A 548 9.81 -24.03 1.47
C GLY A 548 9.67 -22.57 1.01
N MET A 549 10.19 -21.59 1.75
CA MET A 549 10.25 -20.20 1.28
C MET A 549 11.20 -20.11 0.07
N PRO A 550 10.75 -19.56 -1.07
CA PRO A 550 11.67 -19.17 -2.13
C PRO A 550 12.71 -18.19 -1.58
N ILE A 551 13.97 -18.34 -1.97
CA ILE A 551 15.06 -17.46 -1.54
C ILE A 551 15.91 -17.04 -2.73
N LEU A 552 16.69 -15.98 -2.55
CA LEU A 552 17.79 -15.65 -3.45
C LEU A 552 18.94 -16.63 -3.18
N GLU A 553 19.34 -17.36 -4.22
CA GLU A 553 20.37 -18.42 -4.17
C GLU A 553 21.78 -17.86 -4.19
N VAL A 554 22.05 -16.94 -3.27
CA VAL A 554 23.34 -16.24 -3.14
C VAL A 554 24.49 -17.19 -2.86
N ASP A 555 24.20 -18.35 -2.28
CA ASP A 555 25.14 -19.42 -1.99
C ASP A 555 25.75 -20.04 -3.26
N ARG A 556 25.17 -19.80 -4.45
CA ARG A 556 25.70 -20.25 -5.74
C ARG A 556 26.81 -19.36 -6.30
N ALA A 557 26.97 -18.14 -5.82
CA ALA A 557 28.04 -17.24 -6.25
C ALA A 557 29.44 -17.74 -5.86
N LYS A 558 30.48 -17.27 -6.57
CA LYS A 558 31.87 -17.66 -6.29
C LYS A 558 32.37 -17.11 -4.95
N ALA A 559 32.05 -15.85 -4.64
CA ALA A 559 32.28 -15.22 -3.35
C ALA A 559 31.01 -14.50 -2.86
N ILE A 560 30.85 -14.40 -1.54
CA ILE A 560 29.67 -13.80 -0.91
C ILE A 560 30.14 -12.84 0.18
N ILE A 561 29.65 -11.61 0.16
CA ILE A 561 29.90 -10.62 1.21
C ILE A 561 28.57 -10.19 1.81
N VAL A 562 28.46 -10.27 3.13
CA VAL A 562 27.27 -9.85 3.86
C VAL A 562 27.57 -8.65 4.74
N LEU A 563 26.91 -7.52 4.47
CA LEU A 563 26.97 -6.32 5.31
C LEU A 563 25.88 -6.37 6.39
N LYS A 564 26.30 -6.47 7.65
CA LYS A 564 25.38 -6.52 8.79
C LYS A 564 26.07 -6.06 10.08
N ARG A 565 25.31 -5.49 11.02
CA ARG A 565 25.84 -5.02 12.33
C ARG A 565 26.28 -6.15 13.26
N SER A 566 25.63 -7.30 13.19
CA SER A 566 25.87 -8.46 14.06
C SER A 566 25.23 -9.72 13.48
N LEU A 567 25.56 -10.88 14.05
CA LEU A 567 24.97 -12.19 13.72
C LEU A 567 23.54 -12.38 14.26
N ARG A 568 22.90 -11.33 14.81
CA ARG A 568 21.52 -11.44 15.29
C ARG A 568 20.58 -11.91 14.16
N PRO A 569 19.57 -12.74 14.46
CA PRO A 569 18.63 -13.25 13.47
C PRO A 569 17.83 -12.13 12.80
N GLY A 570 17.15 -12.50 11.71
CA GLY A 570 16.29 -11.61 10.94
C GLY A 570 14.90 -11.54 11.56
N PHE A 571 13.89 -11.45 10.71
CA PHE A 571 12.51 -11.40 11.19
C PHE A 571 12.05 -12.76 11.71
N ALA A 572 12.39 -13.83 11.00
CA ALA A 572 11.99 -15.20 11.34
C ALA A 572 12.57 -15.70 12.67
N GLY A 573 13.47 -14.93 13.31
CA GLY A 573 14.07 -15.29 14.59
C GLY A 573 15.05 -16.47 14.49
N VAL A 574 15.37 -16.92 13.27
CA VAL A 574 16.33 -17.99 13.03
C VAL A 574 17.69 -17.47 12.61
N ASP A 575 18.70 -18.21 13.03
CA ASP A 575 20.07 -18.02 12.58
C ASP A 575 20.20 -18.37 11.08
N ASN A 576 21.22 -17.83 10.41
CA ASN A 576 21.37 -17.98 8.97
C ASN A 576 22.58 -18.85 8.62
N GLU A 577 22.29 -19.99 8.01
CA GLU A 577 23.30 -20.98 7.59
C GLU A 577 24.30 -20.41 6.58
N LEU A 578 23.91 -19.38 5.82
CA LEU A 578 24.78 -18.70 4.85
C LEU A 578 26.05 -18.13 5.48
N TYR A 579 25.98 -17.67 6.73
CA TYR A 579 27.10 -17.00 7.40
C TYR A 579 28.26 -17.94 7.73
N TYR A 580 27.99 -19.25 7.69
CA TYR A 580 28.95 -20.31 7.94
C TYR A 580 29.46 -20.96 6.66
N ASN A 581 28.99 -20.50 5.49
CA ASN A 581 29.46 -20.98 4.20
C ASN A 581 30.93 -20.56 3.98
N PRO A 582 31.81 -21.45 3.51
CA PRO A 582 33.23 -21.13 3.33
C PRO A 582 33.51 -19.98 2.34
N LYS A 583 32.57 -19.72 1.42
CA LYS A 583 32.61 -18.62 0.43
C LYS A 583 32.08 -17.30 0.97
N CYS A 584 31.50 -17.31 2.17
CA CYS A 584 30.85 -16.16 2.79
C CYS A 584 31.78 -15.42 3.74
N MET A 585 31.80 -14.09 3.61
CA MET A 585 32.58 -13.18 4.42
C MET A 585 31.68 -12.08 4.98
N MET A 586 31.78 -11.82 6.28
CA MET A 586 30.96 -10.86 6.99
C MET A 586 31.69 -9.52 7.08
N LEU A 587 31.09 -8.46 6.52
CA LEU A 587 31.51 -7.09 6.77
C LEU A 587 30.65 -6.51 7.89
N PHE A 588 31.21 -6.50 9.11
CA PHE A 588 30.49 -6.00 10.28
C PHE A 588 30.45 -4.47 10.32
N GLY A 589 29.27 -3.91 10.59
CA GLY A 589 29.08 -2.48 10.75
C GLY A 589 27.68 -2.00 10.36
N ASP A 590 27.42 -0.71 10.57
CA ASP A 590 26.27 -0.06 9.94
C ASP A 590 26.47 0.00 8.41
N ALA A 591 25.42 -0.30 7.64
CA ALA A 591 25.57 -0.43 6.20
C ALA A 591 26.03 0.89 5.53
N LYS A 592 25.58 2.05 6.02
CA LYS A 592 25.98 3.34 5.45
C LYS A 592 27.43 3.67 5.79
N GLU A 593 27.83 3.42 7.04
CA GLU A 593 29.20 3.66 7.48
C GLU A 593 30.20 2.72 6.77
N SER A 594 29.88 1.43 6.66
CA SER A 594 30.72 0.45 5.96
C SER A 594 30.91 0.78 4.48
N LEU A 595 29.84 1.24 3.80
CA LEU A 595 29.94 1.69 2.41
C LEU A 595 30.81 2.95 2.28
N ASN A 596 30.71 3.90 3.21
CA ASN A 596 31.58 5.08 3.21
C ASN A 596 33.06 4.72 3.36
N LYS A 597 33.39 3.77 4.24
CA LYS A 597 34.76 3.26 4.41
C LYS A 597 35.24 2.55 3.14
N LEU A 598 34.39 1.72 2.55
CA LEU A 598 34.68 1.05 1.28
C LEU A 598 34.95 2.05 0.13
N PHE A 599 34.22 3.16 0.07
CA PHE A 599 34.49 4.20 -0.93
C PHE A 599 35.85 4.88 -0.76
N ALA A 600 36.32 5.02 0.48
CA ALA A 600 37.67 5.53 0.72
C ALA A 600 38.71 4.52 0.20
N ALA A 601 38.52 3.24 0.52
CA ALA A 601 39.40 2.14 0.09
C ALA A 601 39.42 1.92 -1.44
N LEU A 602 38.30 2.16 -2.14
CA LEU A 602 38.25 2.05 -3.61
C LEU A 602 38.90 3.25 -4.32
N LYS A 603 39.16 4.36 -3.63
CA LYS A 603 39.78 5.57 -4.22
C LYS A 603 41.29 5.63 -4.00
N SER A 604 41.79 5.01 -2.93
CA SER A 604 43.20 4.69 -2.73
C SER A 604 43.64 3.59 -3.67
#